data_AF-V5FQK6-F1
#
_entry.id   AF-V5FQK6-F1
#
_cell.length_a   1.000
_cell.length_b   1.000
_cell.length_c   1.000
_cell.angle_alpha   90.00
_cell.angle_beta   90.00
_cell.angle_gamma   90.00
#
_symmetry.space_group_name_H-M   'P 1'
#
loop_
_entity.id
_entity.type
_entity.pdbx_description
1 polymer ?
#
loop_
_entity_poly.entity_id
_entity_poly.type
_entity_poly.pdbx_seq_one_letter_code
_entity_poly.pdbx_strand_id
1 'polypeptide(L)'
;LSFVNLTEFGRILDETKGTDNFLPVIEKLKSLGPSMIDFELKSLAPDGGGSVEVMLQFLKCVEFMLKSNKDFELAEAYLGVFLKAHGTVIAQEEGLRSYLPNVGSCHSVAWNRLQEKLLYSMCVVQSLKTT
;
A
#
# COMPACT_ATOMS: atom_id res chain seq x y z
N LEU A 1 1.31 -15.90 24.15
CA LEU A 1 2.65 -15.46 23.72
C LEU A 1 2.81 -15.86 22.25
N SER A 2 2.33 -15.03 21.33
CA SER A 2 2.58 -15.22 19.90
C SER A 2 4.03 -14.79 19.64
N PHE A 3 4.89 -15.74 19.28
CA PHE A 3 6.24 -15.43 18.84
C PHE A 3 6.13 -14.77 17.46
N VAL A 4 6.16 -13.45 17.42
CA VAL A 4 6.22 -12.69 16.17
C VAL A 4 7.61 -12.90 15.60
N ASN A 5 7.72 -13.59 14.46
CA ASN A 5 8.97 -13.85 13.78
C ASN A 5 9.02 -12.97 12.53
N LEU A 6 9.24 -11.68 12.76
CA LEU A 6 9.24 -10.67 11.69
C LEU A 6 10.43 -10.86 10.78
N THR A 7 10.16 -10.74 9.47
CA THR A 7 11.20 -10.50 8.47
C THR A 7 11.87 -9.15 8.73
N GLU A 8 12.98 -8.88 8.03
CA GLU A 8 13.66 -7.58 8.11
C GLU A 8 12.70 -6.43 7.75
N PHE A 9 11.89 -6.61 6.69
CA PHE A 9 10.86 -5.64 6.30
C PHE A 9 9.77 -5.50 7.37
N GLY A 10 9.26 -6.63 7.89
CA GLY A 10 8.25 -6.62 8.96
C GLY A 10 8.72 -5.86 10.20
N ARG A 11 10.01 -5.95 10.55
CA ARG A 11 10.61 -5.22 11.67
C ARG A 11 10.66 -3.71 11.42
N ILE A 12 11.09 -3.28 10.23
CA ILE A 12 11.11 -1.85 9.85
C ILE A 12 9.68 -1.29 9.90
N LEU A 13 8.69 -2.08 9.47
CA LEU A 13 7.29 -1.67 9.53
C LEU A 13 6.75 -1.65 10.97
N ASP A 14 7.15 -2.58 11.83
CA ASP A 14 6.78 -2.61 13.24
C ASP A 14 7.29 -1.37 14.01
N GLU A 15 8.50 -0.91 13.71
CA GLU A 15 9.10 0.31 14.28
C GLU A 15 8.27 1.58 13.98
N THR A 16 7.43 1.57 12.94
CA THR A 16 6.56 2.71 12.61
C THR A 16 5.39 2.88 13.59
N LYS A 17 5.06 1.87 14.41
CA LYS A 17 3.93 1.91 15.34
C LYS A 17 3.94 3.12 16.29
N GLY A 18 5.13 3.61 16.66
CA GLY A 18 5.29 4.76 17.56
C GLY A 18 5.55 6.10 16.87
N THR A 19 5.83 6.11 15.57
CA THR A 19 6.32 7.31 14.87
C THR A 19 5.53 7.67 13.62
N ASP A 20 4.80 6.71 13.03
CA ASP A 20 4.20 6.79 11.69
C ASP A 20 5.21 7.28 10.62
N ASN A 21 6.51 7.00 10.80
CA ASN A 21 7.56 7.33 9.82
C ASN A 21 7.72 6.20 8.78
N PHE A 22 7.04 6.34 7.65
CA PHE A 22 7.00 5.32 6.60
C PHE A 22 8.13 5.44 5.55
N LEU A 23 8.97 6.47 5.61
CA LEU A 23 10.04 6.65 4.60
C LEU A 23 11.01 5.44 4.55
N PRO A 24 11.51 4.89 5.68
CA PRO A 24 12.39 3.72 5.64
C PRO A 24 11.71 2.47 5.07
N VAL A 25 10.41 2.30 5.32
CA VAL A 25 9.58 1.20 4.80
C VAL A 25 9.52 1.29 3.26
N ILE A 26 9.26 2.49 2.74
CA ILE A 26 9.13 2.73 1.30
C ILE A 26 10.47 2.52 0.59
N GLU A 27 11.56 3.04 1.15
CA GLU A 27 12.90 2.85 0.58
C GLU A 27 13.30 1.37 0.60
N LYS A 28 12.93 0.61 1.64
CA LYS A 28 13.12 -0.83 1.65
C LYS A 28 12.31 -1.51 0.53
N LEU A 29 11.02 -1.20 0.37
CA LEU A 29 10.20 -1.78 -0.70
C LEU A 29 10.76 -1.51 -2.10
N LYS A 30 11.24 -0.28 -2.35
CA LYS A 30 11.85 0.10 -3.62
C LYS A 30 13.17 -0.62 -3.91
N SER A 31 13.90 -1.02 -2.87
CA SER A 31 15.15 -1.78 -3.00
C SER A 31 14.92 -3.27 -3.34
N LEU A 32 13.70 -3.77 -3.16
CA LEU A 32 13.36 -5.18 -3.36
C LEU A 32 12.89 -5.46 -4.79
N GLY A 33 13.24 -6.65 -5.30
CA GLY A 33 12.67 -7.15 -6.55
C GLY A 33 11.22 -7.64 -6.36
N PRO A 34 10.41 -7.72 -7.44
CA PRO A 34 8.99 -8.07 -7.36
C PRO A 34 8.67 -9.35 -6.57
N SER A 35 9.47 -10.41 -6.74
CA SER A 35 9.29 -11.67 -6.01
C SER A 35 9.51 -11.54 -4.50
N MET A 36 10.46 -10.68 -4.10
CA MET A 36 10.73 -10.42 -2.68
C MET A 36 9.62 -9.57 -2.07
N ILE A 37 9.10 -8.58 -2.81
CA ILE A 37 7.94 -7.79 -2.37
C ILE A 37 6.73 -8.70 -2.15
N ASP A 38 6.43 -9.60 -3.08
CA ASP A 38 5.33 -10.55 -2.94
C ASP A 38 5.49 -11.44 -1.70
N PHE A 39 6.70 -11.93 -1.44
CA PHE A 39 7.00 -12.69 -0.22
C PHE A 39 6.81 -11.85 1.06
N GLU A 40 7.41 -10.67 1.11
CA GLU A 40 7.37 -9.80 2.29
C GLU A 40 5.96 -9.31 2.61
N LEU A 41 5.14 -8.99 1.60
CA LEU A 41 3.75 -8.58 1.83
C LEU A 41 2.88 -9.75 2.30
N LYS A 42 3.15 -10.98 1.85
CA LYS A 42 2.44 -12.18 2.30
C LYS A 42 2.82 -12.59 3.72
N SER A 43 4.04 -12.32 4.18
CA SER A 43 4.49 -12.67 5.53
C SER A 43 3.98 -11.73 6.64
N LEU A 44 3.33 -10.61 6.29
CA LEU A 44 2.83 -9.62 7.26
C LEU A 44 1.68 -10.12 8.14
N ALA A 45 0.92 -11.11 7.68
CA ALA A 45 -0.18 -11.65 8.45
C ALA A 45 0.31 -12.56 9.59
N PRO A 46 -0.53 -12.80 10.63
CA PRO A 46 -0.14 -13.59 11.79
C PRO A 46 0.32 -15.03 11.46
N ASP A 47 -0.22 -15.62 10.38
CA ASP A 47 0.17 -16.93 9.85
C ASP A 47 1.56 -16.92 9.19
N GLY A 48 1.99 -15.78 8.65
CA GLY A 48 3.30 -15.55 8.04
C GLY A 48 4.41 -15.12 9.01
N GLY A 49 4.10 -15.02 10.31
CA GLY A 49 5.04 -14.55 11.35
C GLY A 49 4.89 -13.08 11.72
N GLY A 50 3.95 -12.36 11.09
CA GLY A 50 3.61 -10.97 11.40
C GLY A 50 2.51 -10.80 12.45
N SER A 51 1.76 -9.70 12.35
CA SER A 51 0.69 -9.34 13.29
C SER A 51 -0.35 -8.42 12.64
N VAL A 52 -1.57 -8.39 13.19
CA VAL A 52 -2.65 -7.51 12.71
C VAL A 52 -2.23 -6.04 12.80
N GLU A 53 -1.46 -5.66 13.83
CA GLU A 53 -0.97 -4.31 13.98
C GLU A 53 0.08 -3.93 12.92
N VAL A 54 0.92 -4.87 12.49
CA VAL A 54 1.87 -4.65 11.39
C VAL A 54 1.12 -4.52 10.06
N MET A 55 0.08 -5.33 9.84
CA MET A 55 -0.83 -5.16 8.69
C MET A 55 -1.49 -3.79 8.67
N LEU A 56 -1.91 -3.27 9.82
CA LEU A 56 -2.47 -1.92 9.93
C LEU A 56 -1.43 -0.85 9.58
N GLN A 57 -0.19 -1.01 10.04
CA GLN A 57 0.91 -0.10 9.66
C GLN A 57 1.19 -0.13 8.16
N PHE A 58 1.04 -1.28 7.51
CA PHE A 58 1.13 -1.34 6.05
C PHE A 58 0.04 -0.49 5.36
N LEU A 59 -1.21 -0.58 5.81
CA LEU A 59 -2.30 0.26 5.28
C LEU A 59 -2.04 1.76 5.50
N LYS A 60 -1.51 2.14 6.66
CA LYS A 60 -1.07 3.51 6.95
C LYS A 60 0.08 3.95 6.02
N CYS A 61 1.03 3.07 5.75
CA CYS A 61 2.12 3.32 4.81
C CYS A 61 1.59 3.59 3.40
N VAL A 62 0.62 2.79 2.93
CA VAL A 62 -0.02 3.00 1.62
C VAL A 62 -0.76 4.34 1.58
N GLU A 63 -1.50 4.69 2.63
CA GLU A 63 -2.13 6.00 2.74
C GLU A 63 -1.11 7.14 2.64
N PHE A 64 0.02 7.03 3.35
CA PHE A 64 1.11 7.99 3.28
C PHE A 64 1.66 8.12 1.85
N MET A 65 1.89 7.00 1.16
CA MET A 65 2.34 6.99 -0.23
C MET A 65 1.34 7.70 -1.16
N LEU A 66 0.05 7.38 -1.06
CA LEU A 66 -1.00 7.98 -1.89
C LEU A 66 -1.13 9.49 -1.66
N LYS A 67 -1.01 9.96 -0.40
CA LYS A 67 -1.02 11.39 -0.06
C LYS A 67 0.24 12.13 -0.53
N SER A 68 1.37 11.44 -0.65
CA SER A 68 2.64 12.06 -1.06
C SER A 68 2.64 12.59 -2.50
N ASN A 69 1.67 12.18 -3.32
CA ASN A 69 1.59 12.47 -4.76
C ASN A 69 2.81 12.00 -5.56
N LYS A 70 3.57 11.04 -5.01
CA LYS A 70 4.68 10.35 -5.64
C LYS A 70 4.40 8.86 -5.66
N ASP A 71 5.02 8.15 -6.58
CA ASP A 71 5.03 6.67 -6.60
C ASP A 71 3.62 6.03 -6.55
N PHE A 72 2.62 6.68 -7.16
CA PHE A 72 1.22 6.20 -7.16
C PHE A 72 1.10 4.76 -7.66
N GLU A 73 1.75 4.44 -8.77
CA GLU A 73 1.75 3.09 -9.34
C GLU A 73 2.34 2.06 -8.37
N LEU A 74 3.40 2.41 -7.63
CA LEU A 74 3.97 1.51 -6.63
C LEU A 74 3.02 1.31 -5.44
N ALA A 75 2.40 2.38 -4.94
CA ALA A 75 1.43 2.30 -3.85
C ALA A 75 0.27 1.35 -4.22
N GLU A 76 -0.29 1.52 -5.42
CA GLU A 76 -1.38 0.68 -5.94
C GLU A 76 -0.94 -0.77 -6.18
N ALA A 77 0.26 -0.99 -6.72
CA ALA A 77 0.81 -2.33 -6.95
C ALA A 77 0.98 -3.09 -5.63
N TYR A 78 1.57 -2.44 -4.61
CA TYR A 78 1.78 -3.04 -3.30
C TYR A 78 0.45 -3.28 -2.58
N LEU A 79 -0.48 -2.33 -2.65
CA LEU A 79 -1.82 -2.50 -2.11
C LEU A 79 -2.54 -3.69 -2.77
N GLY A 80 -2.45 -3.82 -4.10
CA GLY A 80 -3.05 -4.93 -4.84
C GLY A 80 -2.52 -6.30 -4.40
N VAL A 81 -1.21 -6.44 -4.21
CA VAL A 81 -0.60 -7.68 -3.69
C VAL A 81 -1.10 -7.98 -2.28
N PHE A 82 -1.10 -6.98 -1.41
CA PHE A 82 -1.53 -7.11 -0.02
C PHE A 82 -3.01 -7.51 0.11
N LEU A 83 -3.92 -6.84 -0.62
CA LEU A 83 -5.35 -7.15 -0.60
C LEU A 83 -5.64 -8.53 -1.19
N LYS A 84 -4.90 -8.95 -2.22
CA LYS A 84 -5.04 -10.29 -2.81
C LYS A 84 -4.62 -11.39 -1.84
N ALA A 85 -3.56 -11.16 -1.07
CA ALA A 85 -3.08 -12.12 -0.07
C ALA A 85 -3.99 -12.19 1.16
N HIS A 86 -4.48 -11.03 1.64
CA HIS A 86 -5.03 -10.89 2.98
C HIS A 86 -6.49 -10.44 3.04
N GLY A 87 -7.21 -10.44 1.92
CA GLY A 87 -8.58 -9.92 1.84
C GLY A 87 -9.55 -10.55 2.84
N THR A 88 -9.41 -11.85 3.12
CA THR A 88 -10.23 -12.55 4.13
C THR A 88 -9.92 -12.10 5.55
N VAL A 89 -8.64 -11.98 5.91
CA VAL A 89 -8.18 -11.50 7.22
C VAL A 89 -8.63 -10.06 7.46
N ILE A 90 -8.45 -9.19 6.46
CA ILE A 90 -8.89 -7.79 6.53
C ILE A 90 -10.40 -7.67 6.76
N ALA A 91 -11.20 -8.54 6.17
CA ALA A 91 -12.65 -8.52 6.34
C ALA A 91 -13.10 -8.97 7.75
N GLN A 92 -12.33 -9.85 8.39
CA GLN A 92 -12.61 -10.41 9.72
C GLN A 92 -12.12 -9.49 10.84
N GLU A 93 -10.94 -8.90 10.68
CA GLU A 93 -10.30 -8.03 11.67
C GLU A 93 -10.91 -6.62 11.65
N GLU A 94 -11.61 -6.25 12.73
CA GLU A 94 -12.35 -4.98 12.81
C GLU A 94 -11.43 -3.76 12.62
N GLY A 95 -10.24 -3.78 13.22
CA GLY A 95 -9.28 -2.68 13.10
C GLY A 95 -8.86 -2.44 11.65
N LEU A 96 -8.57 -3.49 10.89
CA LEU A 96 -8.20 -3.38 9.48
C LEU A 96 -9.39 -2.94 8.62
N ARG A 97 -10.56 -3.53 8.85
CA ARG A 97 -11.80 -3.20 8.14
C ARG A 97 -12.20 -1.74 8.33
N SER A 98 -12.08 -1.22 9.55
CA SER A 98 -12.40 0.18 9.87
C SER A 98 -11.42 1.18 9.23
N TYR A 99 -10.19 0.75 8.92
CA TYR A 99 -9.16 1.60 8.34
C TYR A 99 -9.21 1.64 6.81
N LEU A 100 -9.68 0.56 6.18
CA LEU A 100 -9.74 0.41 4.73
C LEU A 100 -10.44 1.59 4.00
N PRO A 101 -11.52 2.20 4.53
CA PRO A 101 -12.13 3.40 3.93
C PRO A 101 -11.19 4.60 3.80
N ASN A 102 -10.24 4.78 4.72
CA ASN A 102 -9.27 5.88 4.65
C ASN A 102 -8.34 5.72 3.43
N VAL A 103 -7.84 4.49 3.22
CA VAL A 103 -7.04 4.13 2.05
C VAL A 103 -7.86 4.29 0.78
N GLY A 104 -9.11 3.81 0.78
CA GLY A 104 -10.02 3.95 -0.36
C GLY A 104 -10.29 5.41 -0.74
N SER A 105 -10.51 6.29 0.25
CA SER A 105 -10.67 7.72 -0.01
C SER A 105 -9.41 8.35 -0.61
N CYS A 106 -8.22 7.98 -0.12
CA CYS A 106 -6.96 8.50 -0.66
C CYS A 106 -6.72 8.00 -2.09
N HIS A 107 -7.01 6.73 -2.35
CA HIS A 107 -6.98 6.14 -3.69
C HIS A 107 -7.88 6.92 -4.65
N SER A 108 -9.16 7.12 -4.30
CA SER A 108 -10.11 7.82 -5.17
C SER A 108 -9.67 9.25 -5.50
N VAL A 109 -9.17 10.00 -4.51
CA VAL A 109 -8.67 11.36 -4.73
C VAL A 109 -7.46 11.37 -5.68
N ALA A 110 -6.48 10.49 -5.44
CA ALA A 110 -5.29 10.39 -6.27
C ALA A 110 -5.61 9.93 -7.69
N TRP A 111 -6.48 8.93 -7.83
CA TRP A 111 -6.94 8.39 -9.11
C TRP A 111 -7.71 9.40 -9.93
N ASN A 112 -8.71 10.08 -9.34
CA ASN A 112 -9.52 11.07 -10.06
C ASN A 112 -8.64 12.17 -10.66
N ARG A 113 -7.69 12.69 -9.89
CA ARG A 113 -6.74 13.69 -10.38
C ARG A 113 -5.89 13.17 -11.54
N LEU A 114 -5.42 11.92 -11.48
CA LEU A 114 -4.63 11.32 -12.55
C LEU A 114 -5.48 11.11 -13.80
N GLN A 115 -6.67 10.54 -13.63
CA GLN A 115 -7.62 10.26 -14.70
C GLN A 115 -8.03 11.52 -15.44
N GLU A 116 -8.37 12.60 -14.74
CA GLU A 116 -8.73 13.89 -15.34
C GLU A 116 -7.63 14.42 -16.26
N LYS A 117 -6.37 14.40 -15.79
CA LYS A 117 -5.22 14.87 -16.58
C LYS A 117 -4.96 14.00 -17.80
N LEU A 118 -5.07 12.68 -17.65
CA LEU A 118 -4.89 11.73 -18.75
C LEU A 118 -5.98 11.91 -19.81
N LEU A 119 -7.25 11.95 -19.40
CA LEU A 119 -8.38 12.14 -20.30
C LEU A 119 -8.30 13.47 -21.04
N TYR A 120 -7.96 14.56 -20.36
CA TYR A 120 -7.75 15.85 -20.98
C TYR A 120 -6.65 15.79 -22.05
N SER A 121 -5.49 15.22 -21.69
CA SER A 121 -4.35 15.10 -22.62
C SER A 121 -4.69 14.25 -23.84
N MET A 122 -5.42 13.14 -23.64
CA MET A 122 -5.91 12.29 -24.72
C MET A 122 -6.87 13.04 -25.65
N CYS A 123 -7.83 13.78 -25.09
CA CYS A 123 -8.79 14.56 -25.86
C CYS A 123 -8.10 15.59 -26.75
N VAL A 124 -7.14 16.35 -26.19
CA VAL A 124 -6.38 17.38 -26.93
C VAL A 124 -5.53 16.74 -28.04
N VAL A 125 -4.82 15.65 -27.74
CA VAL A 125 -4.02 14.95 -28.76
C VAL A 125 -4.92 14.41 -29.88
N GLN A 126 -6.10 13.88 -29.55
CA GLN A 126 -7.03 13.36 -30.54
C GLN A 126 -7.60 14.47 -31.43
N SER A 127 -7.93 15.64 -30.88
CA SER A 127 -8.41 16.78 -31.67
C SER A 127 -7.34 17.30 -32.62
N LEU A 128 -6.09 17.36 -32.17
CA LEU A 128 -4.96 17.80 -33.00
C LEU A 128 -4.64 16.82 -34.14
N LYS A 129 -4.81 15.51 -33.92
CA LYS A 129 -4.61 14.50 -34.98
C LYS A 129 -5.69 14.50 -36.06
N THR A 130 -6.87 15.01 -35.74
CA THR A 130 -8.05 14.97 -36.63
C THR A 130 -8.22 16.28 -37.41
N THR A 131 -7.41 17.30 -37.12
CA THR A 131 -7.30 18.55 -37.87
C THR A 131 -6.14 18.45 -38.85
#